data_AF-A0A3G5T0G3-F1
#
_entry.id   AF-A0A3G5T0G3-F1
#
_cell.length_a   1.000
_cell.length_b   1.000
_cell.length_c   1.000
_cell.angle_alpha   90.00
_cell.angle_beta   90.00
_cell.angle_gamma   90.00
#
_symmetry.space_group_name_H-M   'P 1'
#
loop_
_entity.id
_entity.type
_entity.pdbx_description
1 polymer ?
#
loop_
_entity_poly.entity_id
_entity_poly.type
_entity_poly.pdbx_seq_one_letter_code
_entity_poly.pdbx_strand_id
1 'polypeptide(L)'
;MSRATDPRPAIAAFWSWWGAHRQEIVEALEENRTEAALRLVEPAIAAIDSRLSCEFTASRDKKFGLLVTSAGVPELRATAARWCLAAPDDADVEFISTRWRHPETLESSVVKVDDFDFALNELVAAARVDTNSGKVHVAVHHPLFTLVDHDHRLRVAFLGLDAAVGEIDVERWIGSVEVTVDSPVDAMPLASLGSVVDQLGGSGGEWAAMEGRSPKGPVFAIVRRAVSRYTHPLADTHVAVVLGYEDSGNGMPADPSITHEIEELEGHIVDAFGGEGPQVVHVGHITGGSQVVAHFYVDGLEIDPDVAKPVLEKWSRGKTSIARSYDPRWEHVAPFMG
;
A
#
# COMPACT_ATOMS: atom_id res chain seq x y z
N MET A 1 -13.88 7.74 8.10
CA MET A 1 -12.87 8.57 8.78
C MET A 1 -12.71 9.87 7.98
N SER A 2 -12.41 11.01 8.61
CA SER A 2 -12.05 12.23 7.85
C SER A 2 -10.56 12.22 7.55
N ARG A 3 -10.17 12.77 6.38
CA ARG A 3 -8.76 13.00 6.05
C ARG A 3 -8.15 13.93 7.10
N ALA A 4 -6.92 13.64 7.52
CA ALA A 4 -6.13 14.56 8.34
C ALA A 4 -5.83 15.87 7.57
N THR A 5 -5.18 16.83 8.22
CA THR A 5 -4.69 18.05 7.56
C THR A 5 -3.87 17.71 6.31
N ASP A 6 -4.05 18.49 5.25
CA ASP A 6 -3.27 18.37 4.02
C ASP A 6 -1.75 18.45 4.31
N PRO A 7 -0.94 17.41 3.98
CA PRO A 7 0.47 17.38 4.30
C PRO A 7 1.34 18.20 3.33
N ARG A 8 0.81 18.63 2.18
CA ARG A 8 1.60 19.30 1.12
C ARG A 8 2.35 20.54 1.60
N PRO A 9 1.77 21.45 2.42
CA PRO A 9 2.51 22.60 2.95
C PRO A 9 3.67 22.19 3.86
N ALA A 10 3.50 21.16 4.71
CA ALA A 10 4.55 20.68 5.60
C ALA A 10 5.67 19.96 4.83
N ILE A 11 5.31 19.19 3.79
CA ILE A 11 6.27 18.57 2.86
C ILE A 11 7.10 19.65 2.15
N ALA A 12 6.47 20.73 1.66
CA ALA A 12 7.21 21.83 1.03
C ALA A 12 8.15 22.55 2.01
N ALA A 13 7.72 22.71 3.28
CA ALA A 13 8.57 23.26 4.33
C ALA A 13 9.77 22.35 4.64
N PHE A 14 9.57 21.03 4.68
CA PHE A 14 10.66 20.06 4.81
C PHE A 14 11.67 20.19 3.68
N TRP A 15 11.23 20.27 2.42
CA TRP A 15 12.16 20.37 1.29
C TRP A 15 12.93 21.69 1.25
N SER A 16 12.30 22.79 1.71
CA SER A 16 12.99 24.06 1.92
C SER A 16 14.04 23.95 3.04
N TRP A 17 13.70 23.27 4.14
CA TRP A 17 14.62 22.99 5.23
C TRP A 17 15.79 22.10 4.79
N TRP A 18 15.52 21.05 4.00
CA TRP A 18 16.53 20.14 3.45
C TRP A 18 17.58 20.90 2.66
N GLY A 19 17.17 21.79 1.76
CA GLY A 19 18.10 22.61 0.98
C GLY A 19 19.08 23.44 1.82
N ALA A 20 18.67 23.85 3.02
CA ALA A 20 19.52 24.61 3.95
C ALA A 20 20.45 23.73 4.81
N HIS A 21 20.11 22.46 5.07
CA HIS A 21 20.83 21.58 6.00
C HIS A 21 21.52 20.39 5.33
N ARG A 22 21.26 20.16 4.04
CA ARG A 22 21.80 19.04 3.25
C ARG A 22 23.30 18.86 3.42
N GLN A 23 24.07 19.95 3.35
CA GLN A 23 25.53 19.87 3.43
C GLN A 23 26.00 19.27 4.75
N GLU A 24 25.46 19.75 5.88
CA GLU A 24 25.79 19.25 7.22
C GLU A 24 25.40 17.76 7.38
N ILE A 25 24.26 17.38 6.81
CA ILE A 25 23.77 15.99 6.81
C ILE A 25 24.73 15.09 6.04
N VAL A 26 25.09 15.46 4.80
CA VAL A 26 25.98 14.67 3.94
C VAL A 26 27.38 14.55 4.55
N GLU A 27 27.94 15.65 5.08
CA GLU A 27 29.23 15.64 5.78
C GLU A 27 29.20 14.70 7.00
N ALA A 28 28.11 14.71 7.78
CA ALA A 28 27.96 13.78 8.89
C ALA A 28 27.90 12.31 8.43
N LEU A 29 27.23 12.01 7.32
CA LEU A 29 27.16 10.65 6.79
C LEU A 29 28.51 10.17 6.24
N GLU A 30 29.25 11.02 5.53
CA GLU A 30 30.60 10.71 5.02
C GLU A 30 31.59 10.45 6.18
N GLU A 31 31.40 11.11 7.32
CA GLU A 31 32.17 10.87 8.55
C GLU A 31 31.63 9.72 9.42
N ASN A 32 30.68 8.91 8.92
CA ASN A 32 30.01 7.83 9.65
C ASN A 32 29.32 8.27 10.95
N ARG A 33 28.86 9.52 11.02
CA ARG A 33 28.09 10.10 12.13
C ARG A 33 26.58 10.00 11.86
N THR A 34 26.09 8.82 11.47
CA THR A 34 24.70 8.59 11.06
C THR A 34 23.68 9.02 12.11
N GLU A 35 23.93 8.75 13.40
CA GLU A 35 23.02 9.20 14.46
C GLU A 35 22.93 10.73 14.58
N ALA A 36 24.02 11.44 14.28
CA ALA A 36 24.02 12.90 14.30
C ALA A 36 23.21 13.45 13.13
N ALA A 37 23.36 12.87 11.93
CA ALA A 37 22.54 13.19 10.77
C ALA A 37 21.05 12.90 11.06
N LEU A 38 20.74 11.77 11.69
CA LEU A 38 19.37 11.38 12.00
C LEU A 38 18.71 12.36 12.99
N ARG A 39 19.42 12.72 14.08
CA ARG A 39 18.94 13.72 15.06
C ARG A 39 18.64 15.09 14.44
N LEU A 40 19.29 15.42 13.33
CA LEU A 40 19.04 16.67 12.60
C LEU A 40 17.77 16.58 11.73
N VAL A 41 17.52 15.43 11.10
CA VAL A 41 16.38 15.21 10.19
C VAL A 41 15.07 14.89 10.91
N GLU A 42 15.13 14.14 12.01
CA GLU A 42 13.95 13.68 12.75
C GLU A 42 12.94 14.80 13.09
N PRO A 43 13.35 15.98 13.63
CA PRO A 43 12.41 17.05 13.92
C PRO A 43 11.70 17.61 12.68
N ALA A 44 12.40 17.65 11.54
CA ALA A 44 11.85 18.15 10.28
C ALA A 44 10.82 17.18 9.69
N ILE A 45 11.05 15.86 9.83
CA ILE A 45 10.08 14.82 9.44
C ILE A 45 8.88 14.82 10.38
N ALA A 46 9.11 14.92 11.69
CA ALA A 46 8.04 14.96 12.69
C ALA A 46 7.10 16.17 12.51
N ALA A 47 7.59 17.26 11.91
CA ALA A 47 6.77 18.41 11.55
C ALA A 47 5.79 18.14 10.39
N ILE A 48 6.02 17.10 9.58
CA ILE A 48 5.06 16.59 8.58
C ILE A 48 3.99 15.77 9.28
N ASP A 49 4.40 14.71 9.98
CA ASP A 49 3.57 13.93 10.91
C ASP A 49 4.50 13.15 11.84
N SER A 50 4.26 13.23 13.15
CA SER A 50 5.13 12.61 14.17
C SER A 50 5.12 11.09 14.17
N ARG A 51 4.24 10.45 13.41
CA ARG A 51 4.16 8.99 13.27
C ARG A 51 4.91 8.47 12.04
N LEU A 52 5.46 9.36 11.20
CA LEU A 52 6.40 8.95 10.15
C LEU A 52 7.70 8.49 10.79
N SER A 53 8.29 7.44 10.22
CA SER A 53 9.63 6.97 10.60
C SER A 53 10.62 7.41 9.53
N CYS A 54 11.82 7.82 9.94
CA CYS A 54 12.92 8.07 9.03
C CYS A 54 14.18 7.30 9.42
N GLU A 55 15.02 7.00 8.43
CA GLU A 55 16.25 6.23 8.57
C GLU A 55 17.20 6.56 7.42
N PHE A 56 18.51 6.55 7.70
CA PHE A 56 19.52 6.56 6.65
C PHE A 56 19.92 5.13 6.28
N THR A 57 19.86 4.81 5.00
CA THR A 57 20.13 3.48 4.44
C THR A 57 21.19 3.59 3.34
N ALA A 58 21.68 2.43 2.87
CA ALA A 58 22.34 2.36 1.57
C ALA A 58 21.36 2.75 0.45
N SER A 59 21.89 3.33 -0.62
CA SER A 59 21.14 3.69 -1.82
C SER A 59 21.52 2.78 -2.99
N ARG A 60 20.63 2.66 -3.98
CA ARG A 60 20.92 1.93 -5.23
C ARG A 60 21.70 2.78 -6.23
N ASP A 61 21.35 4.07 -6.31
CA ASP A 61 21.81 4.97 -7.37
C ASP A 61 22.70 6.11 -6.86
N LYS A 62 22.71 6.35 -5.55
CA LYS A 62 23.39 7.47 -4.89
C LYS A 62 24.27 6.95 -3.74
N LYS A 63 24.95 7.86 -3.04
CA LYS A 63 25.84 7.49 -1.92
C LYS A 63 25.05 7.05 -0.70
N PHE A 64 23.95 7.76 -0.41
CA PHE A 64 23.13 7.56 0.77
C PHE A 64 21.66 7.48 0.38
N GLY A 65 20.85 6.77 1.15
CA GLY A 65 19.39 6.81 1.06
C GLY A 65 18.81 7.45 2.31
N LEU A 66 17.84 8.35 2.15
CA LEU A 66 16.95 8.77 3.22
C LEU A 66 15.58 8.12 3.01
N LEU A 67 15.30 7.13 3.85
CA LEU A 67 14.01 6.47 3.90
C LEU A 67 13.08 7.26 4.82
N VAL A 68 11.88 7.60 4.34
CA VAL A 68 10.77 8.10 5.16
C VAL A 68 9.55 7.25 4.87
N THR A 69 9.11 6.47 5.84
CA THR A 69 8.04 5.48 5.67
C THR A 69 6.87 5.75 6.62
N SER A 70 5.70 5.24 6.22
CA SER A 70 4.49 5.17 7.04
C SER A 70 4.62 4.22 8.24
N ALA A 71 5.65 3.36 8.27
CA ALA A 71 5.85 2.35 9.31
C ALA A 71 4.59 1.52 9.59
N GLY A 72 3.87 1.13 8.52
CA GLY A 72 2.63 0.37 8.59
C GLY A 72 1.37 1.17 8.91
N VAL A 73 1.45 2.48 9.14
CA VAL A 73 0.28 3.36 9.39
C VAL A 73 -0.43 3.69 8.06
N PRO A 74 -1.63 3.13 7.79
CA PRO A 74 -2.25 3.25 6.46
C PRO A 74 -2.51 4.69 6.01
N GLU A 75 -2.90 5.56 6.93
CA GLU A 75 -3.20 6.97 6.69
C GLU A 75 -1.98 7.76 6.18
N LEU A 76 -0.76 7.29 6.45
CA LEU A 76 0.47 8.00 6.14
C LEU A 76 1.17 7.51 4.87
N ARG A 77 0.68 6.47 4.21
CA ARG A 77 1.27 5.98 2.94
C ARG A 77 1.26 7.06 1.87
N ALA A 78 0.11 7.73 1.69
CA ALA A 78 -0.01 8.84 0.74
C ALA A 78 0.94 9.99 1.12
N THR A 79 1.11 10.28 2.41
CA THR A 79 2.02 11.32 2.90
C THR A 79 3.49 10.99 2.58
N ALA A 80 3.95 9.77 2.89
CA ALA A 80 5.30 9.31 2.59
C ALA A 80 5.58 9.29 1.07
N ALA A 81 4.62 8.80 0.27
CA ALA A 81 4.73 8.80 -1.18
C ALA A 81 4.83 10.22 -1.76
N ARG A 82 4.00 11.16 -1.27
CA ARG A 82 4.07 12.57 -1.68
C ARG A 82 5.36 13.25 -1.28
N TRP A 83 5.86 12.96 -0.08
CA TRP A 83 7.15 13.46 0.36
C TRP A 83 8.21 13.08 -0.66
N CYS A 84 8.32 11.78 -0.98
CA CYS A 84 9.28 11.26 -1.94
C CYS A 84 9.09 11.82 -3.36
N LEU A 85 7.85 11.97 -3.84
CA LEU A 85 7.56 12.53 -5.16
C LEU A 85 7.90 14.02 -5.27
N ALA A 86 7.78 14.76 -4.17
CA ALA A 86 8.12 16.17 -4.11
C ALA A 86 9.63 16.42 -3.89
N ALA A 87 10.43 15.36 -3.77
CA ALA A 87 11.86 15.48 -3.52
C ALA A 87 12.57 16.21 -4.68
N PRO A 88 13.48 17.16 -4.39
CA PRO A 88 14.36 17.71 -5.41
C PRO A 88 15.35 16.64 -5.89
N ASP A 89 15.92 16.83 -7.08
CA ASP A 89 17.07 16.03 -7.50
C ASP A 89 18.27 16.35 -6.60
N ASP A 90 18.89 15.31 -6.07
CA ASP A 90 19.98 15.40 -5.10
C ASP A 90 21.15 14.52 -5.56
N ALA A 91 22.36 15.08 -5.55
CA ALA A 91 23.54 14.42 -6.10
C ALA A 91 24.04 13.24 -5.26
N ASP A 92 23.84 13.27 -3.94
CA ASP A 92 24.43 12.30 -2.99
C ASP A 92 23.36 11.44 -2.31
N VAL A 93 22.11 11.93 -2.22
CA VAL A 93 21.04 11.30 -1.45
C VAL A 93 19.90 10.87 -2.35
N GLU A 94 19.51 9.60 -2.24
CA GLU A 94 18.27 9.06 -2.79
C GLU A 94 17.16 9.15 -1.75
N PHE A 95 15.97 9.62 -2.15
CA PHE A 95 14.81 9.71 -1.25
C PHE A 95 13.86 8.54 -1.51
N ILE A 96 13.48 7.84 -0.45
CA ILE A 96 12.77 6.57 -0.53
C ILE A 96 11.54 6.63 0.39
N SER A 97 10.37 6.18 -0.08
CA SER A 97 9.12 6.19 0.71
C SER A 97 8.69 4.83 1.26
N THR A 98 9.36 3.75 0.86
CA THR A 98 9.03 2.37 1.24
C THR A 98 10.29 1.54 1.33
N ARG A 99 10.41 0.66 2.34
CA ARG A 99 11.55 -0.25 2.41
C ARG A 99 11.53 -1.24 1.25
N TRP A 100 12.65 -1.32 0.54
CA TRP A 100 12.85 -2.36 -0.44
C TRP A 100 13.32 -3.64 0.22
N ARG A 101 13.12 -4.76 -0.50
CA ARG A 101 13.81 -6.00 -0.20
C ARG A 101 15.31 -5.77 -0.30
N HIS A 102 16.03 -6.07 0.79
CA HIS A 102 17.48 -6.00 0.86
C HIS A 102 18.00 -7.26 1.57
N PRO A 103 18.23 -8.36 0.83
CA PRO A 103 18.66 -9.62 1.43
C PRO A 103 19.99 -9.49 2.18
N GLU A 104 20.91 -8.65 1.71
CA GLU A 104 22.19 -8.38 2.38
C GLU A 104 22.01 -7.70 3.75
N THR A 105 20.95 -6.89 3.91
CA THR A 105 20.58 -6.29 5.19
C THR A 105 20.20 -7.37 6.19
N LEU A 106 19.48 -8.43 5.78
CA LEU A 106 19.20 -9.56 6.67
C LEU A 106 20.48 -10.25 7.13
N GLU A 107 21.46 -10.42 6.24
CA GLU A 107 22.68 -11.17 6.54
C GLU A 107 23.55 -10.52 7.62
N SER A 108 23.47 -9.19 7.74
CA SER A 108 24.41 -8.39 8.55
C SER A 108 23.75 -7.53 9.64
N SER A 109 22.43 -7.33 9.61
CA SER A 109 21.76 -6.41 10.54
C SER A 109 21.47 -7.05 11.89
N VAL A 110 21.57 -6.20 12.91
CA VAL A 110 21.22 -6.52 14.29
C VAL A 110 20.17 -5.51 14.76
N VAL A 111 19.06 -6.01 15.29
CA VAL A 111 18.02 -5.20 15.91
C VAL A 111 18.19 -5.28 17.42
N LYS A 112 18.44 -4.13 18.05
CA LYS A 112 18.51 -4.04 19.49
C LYS A 112 17.12 -3.87 20.10
N VAL A 113 16.76 -4.79 20.99
CA VAL A 113 15.51 -4.75 21.76
C VAL A 113 15.85 -5.02 23.22
N ASP A 114 15.54 -4.06 24.09
CA ASP A 114 15.99 -4.04 25.48
C ASP A 114 17.52 -4.24 25.57
N ASP A 115 17.95 -5.28 26.29
CA ASP A 115 19.35 -5.66 26.48
C ASP A 115 19.83 -6.73 25.48
N PHE A 116 19.00 -7.08 24.48
CA PHE A 116 19.28 -8.16 23.53
C PHE A 116 19.51 -7.64 22.11
N ASP A 117 20.48 -8.25 21.47
CA ASP A 117 20.86 -8.00 20.09
C ASP A 117 20.33 -9.15 19.22
N PHE A 118 19.33 -8.87 18.38
CA PHE A 118 18.70 -9.84 17.48
C PHE A 118 19.38 -9.78 16.11
N ALA A 119 20.19 -10.78 15.77
CA ALA A 119 20.76 -10.89 14.44
C ALA A 119 19.66 -11.35 13.46
N LEU A 120 19.36 -10.53 12.44
CA LEU A 120 18.24 -10.82 11.54
C LEU A 120 18.47 -12.08 10.68
N ASN A 121 19.71 -12.51 10.51
CA ASN A 121 20.07 -13.74 9.79
C ASN A 121 19.75 -15.03 10.58
N GLU A 122 19.49 -14.94 11.88
CA GLU A 122 19.05 -16.07 12.71
C GLU A 122 17.53 -16.25 12.70
N LEU A 123 16.80 -15.33 12.06
CA LEU A 123 15.36 -15.49 11.86
C LEU A 123 15.08 -16.63 10.90
N VAL A 124 14.17 -17.51 11.33
CA VAL A 124 13.60 -18.57 10.50
C VAL A 124 12.09 -18.43 10.44
N ALA A 125 11.49 -18.94 9.38
CA ALA A 125 10.04 -18.96 9.22
C ALA A 125 9.54 -20.31 8.71
N ALA A 126 8.37 -20.72 9.18
CA ALA A 126 7.51 -21.62 8.41
C ALA A 126 6.54 -20.77 7.57
N ALA A 127 6.29 -21.19 6.34
CA ALA A 127 5.41 -20.48 5.41
C ALA A 127 4.35 -21.43 4.84
N ARG A 128 3.09 -21.00 4.85
CA ARG A 128 1.96 -21.73 4.25
C ARG A 128 1.23 -20.82 3.28
N VAL A 129 1.23 -21.21 2.00
CA VAL A 129 0.41 -20.54 0.98
C VAL A 129 -1.06 -20.93 1.18
N ASP A 130 -1.93 -19.93 1.26
CA ASP A 130 -3.37 -20.09 1.11
C ASP A 130 -3.76 -19.80 -0.33
N THR A 131 -4.07 -20.86 -1.08
CA THR A 131 -4.41 -20.76 -2.50
C THR A 131 -5.73 -20.05 -2.77
N ASN A 132 -6.61 -19.93 -1.77
CA ASN A 132 -7.88 -19.24 -1.93
C ASN A 132 -7.69 -17.73 -1.93
N SER A 133 -6.89 -17.23 -0.98
CA SER A 133 -6.60 -15.79 -0.85
C SER A 133 -5.35 -15.32 -1.61
N GLY A 134 -4.56 -16.27 -2.14
CA GLY A 134 -3.25 -15.99 -2.74
C GLY A 134 -2.23 -15.41 -1.74
N LYS A 135 -2.47 -15.57 -0.43
CA LYS A 135 -1.60 -15.05 0.65
C LYS A 135 -0.67 -16.12 1.19
N VAL A 136 0.40 -15.69 1.84
CA VAL A 136 1.31 -16.51 2.63
C VAL A 136 1.11 -16.22 4.11
N HIS A 137 0.79 -17.26 4.88
CA HIS A 137 0.81 -17.16 6.34
C HIS A 137 2.18 -17.60 6.84
N VAL A 138 2.78 -16.81 7.72
CA VAL A 138 4.13 -17.06 8.23
C VAL A 138 4.14 -17.18 9.74
N ALA A 139 4.93 -18.12 10.23
CA ALA A 139 5.28 -18.27 11.63
C ALA A 139 6.78 -18.04 11.78
N VAL A 140 7.15 -16.92 12.41
CA VAL A 140 8.53 -16.43 12.52
C VAL A 140 9.10 -16.80 13.89
N HIS A 141 10.34 -17.25 13.91
CA HIS A 141 11.07 -17.61 15.12
C HIS A 141 12.48 -17.01 15.12
N HIS A 142 12.94 -16.63 16.31
CA HIS A 142 14.32 -16.33 16.63
C HIS A 142 14.68 -17.02 17.95
N PRO A 143 15.90 -17.55 18.14
CA PRO A 143 16.31 -18.21 19.39
C PRO A 143 16.06 -17.37 20.64
N LEU A 144 16.31 -16.06 20.55
CA LEU A 144 16.11 -15.10 21.65
C LEU A 144 14.63 -14.69 21.88
N PHE A 145 13.65 -15.14 21.09
CA PHE A 145 12.24 -14.80 21.33
C PHE A 145 11.73 -15.26 22.70
N THR A 146 12.34 -16.31 23.28
CA THR A 146 12.04 -16.76 24.66
C THR A 146 12.34 -15.70 25.73
N LEU A 147 13.18 -14.69 25.43
CA LEU A 147 13.69 -13.70 26.37
C LEU A 147 12.93 -12.36 26.35
N VAL A 148 12.06 -12.16 25.37
CA VAL A 148 11.31 -10.92 25.17
C VAL A 148 9.81 -11.18 25.10
N ASP A 149 9.00 -10.15 25.31
CA ASP A 149 7.54 -10.24 25.20
C ASP A 149 7.05 -10.35 23.75
N HIS A 150 5.74 -10.52 23.58
CA HIS A 150 5.12 -10.72 22.27
C HIS A 150 5.27 -9.51 21.34
N ASP A 151 5.16 -8.28 21.86
CA ASP A 151 5.20 -7.06 21.07
C ASP A 151 6.62 -6.83 20.51
N HIS A 152 7.63 -7.09 21.33
CA HIS A 152 9.02 -7.10 20.92
C HIS A 152 9.32 -8.17 19.86
N ARG A 153 8.78 -9.39 20.00
CA ARG A 153 8.91 -10.43 18.95
C ARG A 153 8.29 -9.98 17.63
N LEU A 154 7.08 -9.43 17.68
CA LEU A 154 6.40 -8.92 16.49
C LEU A 154 7.25 -7.84 15.82
N ARG A 155 7.80 -6.90 16.59
CA ARG A 155 8.68 -5.84 16.06
C ARG A 155 9.88 -6.42 15.32
N VAL A 156 10.61 -7.37 15.91
CA VAL A 156 11.77 -8.02 15.25
C VAL A 156 11.33 -8.81 14.01
N ALA A 157 10.21 -9.54 14.09
CA ALA A 157 9.68 -10.31 12.98
C ALA A 157 9.30 -9.43 11.79
N PHE A 158 8.60 -8.31 12.01
CA PHE A 158 8.25 -7.37 10.93
C PHE A 158 9.47 -6.70 10.31
N LEU A 159 10.47 -6.32 11.10
CA LEU A 159 11.73 -5.80 10.55
C LEU A 159 12.45 -6.82 9.66
N GLY A 160 12.49 -8.08 10.09
CA GLY A 160 13.03 -9.17 9.28
C GLY A 160 12.20 -9.43 8.02
N LEU A 161 10.87 -9.41 8.11
CA LEU A 161 9.97 -9.60 6.96
C LEU A 161 10.15 -8.48 5.93
N ASP A 162 10.21 -7.22 6.37
CA ASP A 162 10.45 -6.07 5.49
C ASP A 162 11.80 -6.19 4.77
N ALA A 163 12.85 -6.66 5.46
CA ALA A 163 14.15 -6.88 4.83
C ALA A 163 14.13 -8.09 3.86
N ALA A 164 13.40 -9.15 4.20
CA ALA A 164 13.30 -10.40 3.43
C ALA A 164 12.50 -10.28 2.14
N VAL A 165 11.39 -9.53 2.21
CA VAL A 165 10.33 -9.50 1.20
C VAL A 165 10.13 -8.09 0.65
N GLY A 166 10.43 -7.04 1.42
CA GLY A 166 10.12 -5.65 1.10
C GLY A 166 8.77 -5.22 1.67
N GLU A 167 8.66 -3.99 2.14
CA GLU A 167 7.48 -3.47 2.86
C GLU A 167 6.18 -3.62 2.04
N ILE A 168 6.25 -3.31 0.74
CA ILE A 168 5.11 -3.44 -0.18
C ILE A 168 4.67 -4.89 -0.32
N ASP A 169 5.62 -5.81 -0.46
CA ASP A 169 5.32 -7.21 -0.74
C ASP A 169 4.96 -7.98 0.54
N VAL A 170 5.48 -7.59 1.72
CA VAL A 170 4.98 -8.07 3.01
C VAL A 170 3.49 -7.81 3.08
N GLU A 171 3.09 -6.57 2.85
CA GLU A 171 1.71 -6.13 2.96
C GLU A 171 0.81 -6.70 1.84
N ARG A 172 1.37 -6.92 0.65
CA ARG A 172 0.66 -7.49 -0.49
C ARG A 172 0.45 -8.99 -0.37
N TRP A 173 1.43 -9.74 0.13
CA TRP A 173 1.42 -11.19 0.04
C TRP A 173 1.30 -11.88 1.39
N ILE A 174 1.72 -11.27 2.49
CA ILE A 174 1.64 -11.89 3.81
C ILE A 174 0.24 -11.69 4.38
N GLY A 175 -0.44 -12.81 4.69
CA GLY A 175 -1.81 -12.81 5.21
C GLY A 175 -1.88 -12.75 6.73
N SER A 176 -0.98 -13.47 7.41
CA SER A 176 -0.84 -13.40 8.87
C SER A 176 0.60 -13.65 9.28
N VAL A 177 1.01 -12.98 10.36
CA VAL A 177 2.32 -13.17 11.00
C VAL A 177 2.08 -13.69 12.40
N GLU A 178 2.58 -14.88 12.68
CA GLU A 178 2.68 -15.45 14.01
C GLU A 178 4.14 -15.39 14.46
N VAL A 179 4.38 -15.15 15.76
CA VAL A 179 5.72 -15.21 16.36
C VAL A 179 5.78 -16.33 17.39
N THR A 180 6.70 -17.27 17.20
CA THR A 180 6.78 -18.50 17.99
C THR A 180 8.07 -18.55 18.82
N VAL A 181 7.98 -19.11 20.03
CA VAL A 181 9.17 -19.39 20.86
C VAL A 181 9.77 -20.75 20.58
N ASP A 182 8.98 -21.66 20.01
CA ASP A 182 9.44 -22.97 19.56
C ASP A 182 9.73 -22.91 18.06
N SER A 183 10.93 -23.34 17.67
CA SER A 183 11.32 -23.36 16.25
C SER A 183 10.36 -24.23 15.43
N PRO A 184 9.81 -23.74 14.30
CA PRO A 184 8.93 -24.52 13.44
C PRO A 184 9.61 -25.78 12.89
N VAL A 185 8.84 -26.86 12.68
CA VAL A 185 9.37 -28.13 12.17
C VAL A 185 9.94 -27.98 10.74
N ASP A 186 9.21 -27.28 9.87
CA ASP A 186 9.60 -27.03 8.47
C ASP A 186 10.16 -25.61 8.30
N ALA A 187 11.03 -25.19 9.23
CA ALA A 187 11.62 -23.87 9.21
C ALA A 187 12.59 -23.67 8.03
N MET A 188 12.48 -22.54 7.36
CA MET A 188 13.46 -22.04 6.37
C MET A 188 14.08 -20.73 6.88
N PRO A 189 15.30 -20.38 6.44
CA PRO A 189 15.84 -19.04 6.69
C PRO A 189 14.88 -17.98 6.18
N LEU A 190 14.66 -16.91 6.96
CA LEU A 190 13.68 -15.88 6.58
C LEU A 190 14.03 -15.23 5.24
N ALA A 191 15.32 -15.11 4.90
CA ALA A 191 15.80 -14.61 3.61
C ALA A 191 15.26 -15.38 2.38
N SER A 192 14.91 -16.66 2.54
CA SER A 192 14.34 -17.49 1.48
C SER A 192 12.86 -17.16 1.18
N LEU A 193 12.17 -16.47 2.09
CA LEU A 193 10.74 -16.17 1.95
C LEU A 193 10.44 -15.31 0.73
N GLY A 194 11.33 -14.38 0.38
CA GLY A 194 11.09 -13.53 -0.78
C GLY A 194 11.02 -14.34 -2.09
N SER A 195 11.77 -15.44 -2.22
CA SER A 195 11.64 -16.33 -3.40
C SER A 195 10.34 -17.12 -3.42
N VAL A 196 9.73 -17.38 -2.26
CA VAL A 196 8.37 -17.96 -2.18
C VAL A 196 7.36 -16.95 -2.67
N VAL A 197 7.49 -15.69 -2.25
CA VAL A 197 6.62 -14.59 -2.69
C VAL A 197 6.78 -14.32 -4.18
N ASP A 198 8.01 -14.34 -4.72
CA ASP A 198 8.27 -14.17 -6.15
C ASP A 198 7.52 -15.21 -7.00
N GLN A 199 7.38 -16.46 -6.51
CA GLN A 199 6.63 -17.52 -7.20
C GLN A 199 5.10 -17.31 -7.19
N LEU A 200 4.58 -16.49 -6.27
CA LEU A 200 3.17 -16.10 -6.26
C LEU A 200 2.87 -14.96 -7.23
N GLY A 201 3.92 -14.31 -7.75
CA GLY A 201 3.82 -13.24 -8.74
C GLY A 201 3.28 -13.74 -10.08
N GLY A 202 1.95 -13.73 -10.24
CA GLY A 202 1.28 -13.70 -11.55
C GLY A 202 1.17 -12.28 -12.11
N SER A 203 0.79 -12.15 -13.38
CA SER A 203 0.45 -10.86 -14.01
C SER A 203 -0.63 -10.14 -13.21
N GLY A 204 -0.24 -9.15 -12.42
CA GLY A 204 -1.18 -8.28 -11.71
C GLY A 204 -1.98 -7.43 -12.70
N GLY A 205 -3.20 -7.05 -12.33
CA GLY A 205 -4.04 -6.17 -13.14
C GLY A 205 -4.99 -6.89 -14.11
N GLU A 206 -5.07 -8.22 -14.08
CA GLU A 206 -6.06 -8.99 -14.82
C GLU A 206 -7.48 -8.81 -14.25
N TRP A 207 -8.47 -8.75 -15.14
CA TRP A 207 -9.88 -8.70 -14.76
C TRP A 207 -10.40 -10.09 -14.46
N ALA A 208 -11.13 -10.24 -13.35
CA ALA A 208 -11.81 -11.45 -12.96
C ALA A 208 -13.31 -11.21 -12.83
N ALA A 209 -14.09 -12.16 -13.35
CA ALA A 209 -15.54 -12.20 -13.18
C ALA A 209 -15.90 -13.12 -12.01
N MET A 210 -16.83 -12.67 -11.17
CA MET A 210 -17.32 -13.42 -10.01
C MET A 210 -18.85 -13.36 -9.96
N GLU A 211 -19.46 -14.49 -9.61
CA GLU A 211 -20.90 -14.60 -9.38
C GLU A 211 -21.19 -14.78 -7.89
N GLY A 212 -22.24 -14.12 -7.42
CA GLY A 212 -22.65 -14.15 -6.02
C GLY A 212 -24.15 -13.98 -5.83
N ARG A 213 -24.56 -13.91 -4.56
CA ARG A 213 -25.94 -13.65 -4.15
C ARG A 213 -25.99 -12.60 -3.07
N SER A 214 -26.96 -11.70 -3.18
CA SER A 214 -27.33 -10.72 -2.16
C SER A 214 -28.78 -10.95 -1.71
N PRO A 215 -29.24 -10.27 -0.65
CA PRO A 215 -30.66 -10.26 -0.29
C PRO A 215 -31.59 -9.76 -1.41
N LYS A 216 -31.05 -9.01 -2.39
CA LYS A 216 -31.81 -8.44 -3.52
C LYS A 216 -31.78 -9.33 -4.78
N GLY A 217 -31.10 -10.48 -4.73
CA GLY A 217 -30.97 -11.37 -5.88
C GLY A 217 -29.51 -11.69 -6.24
N PRO A 218 -29.29 -12.32 -7.42
CA PRO A 218 -27.94 -12.55 -7.94
C PRO A 218 -27.14 -11.25 -8.08
N VAL A 219 -25.82 -11.41 -8.03
CA VAL A 219 -24.87 -10.31 -8.20
C VAL A 219 -23.74 -10.81 -9.10
N PHE A 220 -23.28 -9.96 -9.99
CA PHE A 220 -22.13 -10.21 -10.85
C PHE A 220 -21.08 -9.11 -10.61
N ALA A 221 -19.83 -9.49 -10.39
CA ALA A 221 -18.75 -8.55 -10.17
C ALA A 221 -17.64 -8.75 -11.20
N ILE A 222 -17.14 -7.67 -11.77
CA ILE A 222 -15.92 -7.63 -12.57
C ILE A 222 -14.92 -6.82 -11.75
N VAL A 223 -13.83 -7.44 -11.31
CA VAL A 223 -12.84 -6.80 -10.44
C VAL A 223 -11.42 -7.07 -10.91
N ARG A 224 -10.55 -6.10 -10.66
CA ARG A 224 -9.16 -6.16 -11.08
C ARG A 224 -8.32 -6.86 -10.01
N ARG A 225 -7.73 -8.00 -10.36
CA ARG A 225 -6.91 -8.81 -9.44
C ARG A 225 -5.59 -8.13 -9.12
N ALA A 226 -5.15 -8.31 -7.88
CA ALA A 226 -3.84 -7.90 -7.37
C ALA A 226 -3.52 -6.40 -7.51
N VAL A 227 -4.55 -5.56 -7.72
CA VAL A 227 -4.46 -4.12 -7.49
C VAL A 227 -4.46 -3.89 -5.99
N SER A 228 -3.62 -2.98 -5.51
CA SER A 228 -3.50 -2.74 -4.10
C SER A 228 -3.11 -1.31 -3.78
N ARG A 229 -3.57 -0.84 -2.62
CA ARG A 229 -3.14 0.43 -2.01
C ARG A 229 -1.63 0.55 -1.85
N TYR A 230 -0.90 -0.56 -1.78
CA TYR A 230 0.55 -0.56 -1.63
C TYR A 230 1.29 -0.20 -2.90
N THR A 231 0.70 -0.51 -4.06
CA THR A 231 1.25 -0.12 -5.36
C THR A 231 0.69 1.21 -5.85
N HIS A 232 -0.38 1.71 -5.21
CA HIS A 232 -1.02 3.00 -5.51
C HIS A 232 -1.23 3.83 -4.23
N PRO A 233 -0.15 4.21 -3.51
CA PRO A 233 -0.25 4.83 -2.20
C PRO A 233 -0.91 6.21 -2.21
N LEU A 234 -0.96 6.90 -3.36
CA LEU A 234 -1.65 8.19 -3.50
C LEU A 234 -3.17 8.04 -3.62
N ALA A 235 -3.65 6.89 -4.08
CA ALA A 235 -5.07 6.64 -4.33
C ALA A 235 -5.79 6.27 -3.03
N ASP A 236 -6.05 7.27 -2.18
CA ASP A 236 -6.54 7.12 -0.81
C ASP A 236 -8.02 7.51 -0.63
N THR A 237 -8.69 7.89 -1.71
CA THR A 237 -10.11 8.29 -1.70
C THR A 237 -10.90 7.34 -2.57
N HIS A 238 -11.83 6.61 -1.94
CA HIS A 238 -12.79 5.78 -2.62
C HIS A 238 -13.82 6.66 -3.31
N VAL A 239 -14.15 6.30 -4.55
CA VAL A 239 -15.22 6.88 -5.35
C VAL A 239 -16.13 5.75 -5.80
N ALA A 240 -17.38 5.77 -5.35
CA ALA A 240 -18.44 4.89 -5.81
C ALA A 240 -19.33 5.65 -6.80
N VAL A 241 -19.37 5.17 -8.04
CA VAL A 241 -20.32 5.63 -9.05
C VAL A 241 -21.46 4.63 -9.12
N VAL A 242 -22.68 5.09 -8.87
CA VAL A 242 -23.88 4.25 -8.91
C VAL A 242 -24.66 4.56 -10.18
N LEU A 243 -24.94 3.54 -10.98
CA LEU A 243 -25.71 3.61 -12.22
C LEU A 243 -26.96 2.74 -12.09
N GLY A 244 -28.14 3.35 -12.02
CA GLY A 244 -29.41 2.61 -11.98
C GLY A 244 -29.82 2.10 -13.36
N TYR A 245 -30.54 0.98 -13.41
CA TYR A 245 -31.12 0.43 -14.64
C TYR A 245 -32.46 -0.28 -14.38
N GLU A 246 -33.19 -0.58 -15.46
CA GLU A 246 -34.38 -1.42 -15.42
C GLU A 246 -34.01 -2.92 -15.39
N ASP A 247 -34.54 -3.65 -14.41
CA ASP A 247 -34.25 -5.07 -14.20
C ASP A 247 -35.33 -6.00 -14.75
N SER A 248 -35.00 -7.30 -14.85
CA SER A 248 -35.92 -8.35 -15.30
C SER A 248 -36.77 -9.00 -14.18
N GLY A 249 -36.87 -8.34 -13.01
CA GLY A 249 -37.57 -8.82 -11.82
C GLY A 249 -36.72 -9.61 -10.83
N ASN A 250 -35.46 -9.90 -11.17
CA ASN A 250 -34.49 -10.57 -10.28
C ASN A 250 -33.32 -9.65 -9.85
N GLY A 251 -33.41 -8.35 -10.15
CA GLY A 251 -32.35 -7.38 -9.89
C GLY A 251 -31.21 -7.36 -10.89
N MET A 252 -31.22 -8.20 -11.94
CA MET A 252 -30.26 -8.16 -13.06
C MET A 252 -30.84 -7.37 -14.25
N PRO A 253 -29.98 -6.75 -15.08
CA PRO A 253 -30.45 -5.97 -16.21
C PRO A 253 -31.35 -6.78 -17.15
N ALA A 254 -32.43 -6.15 -17.64
CA ALA A 254 -33.30 -6.76 -18.65
C ALA A 254 -32.63 -6.80 -20.04
N ASP A 255 -31.77 -5.84 -20.34
CA ASP A 255 -31.05 -5.70 -21.60
C ASP A 255 -29.55 -6.03 -21.42
N PRO A 256 -29.03 -7.08 -22.09
CA PRO A 256 -27.63 -7.48 -21.94
C PRO A 256 -26.64 -6.50 -22.59
N SER A 257 -27.09 -5.59 -23.47
CA SER A 257 -26.20 -4.59 -24.09
C SER A 257 -25.64 -3.57 -23.08
N ILE A 258 -26.28 -3.46 -21.90
CA ILE A 258 -25.87 -2.55 -20.84
C ILE A 258 -24.42 -2.75 -20.39
N THR A 259 -23.89 -3.97 -20.48
CA THR A 259 -22.51 -4.28 -20.06
C THR A 259 -21.50 -3.46 -20.86
N HIS A 260 -21.71 -3.30 -22.17
CA HIS A 260 -20.82 -2.50 -23.00
C HIS A 260 -20.91 -1.00 -22.67
N GLU A 261 -22.13 -0.51 -22.41
CA GLU A 261 -22.35 0.89 -22.01
C GLU A 261 -21.69 1.21 -20.65
N ILE A 262 -21.68 0.25 -19.72
CA ILE A 262 -21.00 0.38 -18.42
C ILE A 262 -19.48 0.49 -18.64
N GLU A 263 -18.87 -0.45 -19.38
CA GLU A 263 -17.43 -0.45 -19.63
C GLU A 263 -16.97 0.83 -20.36
N GLU A 264 -17.75 1.30 -21.34
CA GLU A 264 -17.47 2.56 -22.05
C GLU A 264 -17.57 3.77 -21.11
N LEU A 265 -18.59 3.81 -20.25
CA LEU A 265 -18.76 4.89 -19.28
C LEU A 265 -17.64 4.90 -18.24
N GLU A 266 -17.23 3.73 -17.76
CA GLU A 266 -16.10 3.56 -16.82
C GLU A 266 -14.79 4.07 -17.43
N GLY A 267 -14.53 3.75 -18.69
CA GLY A 267 -13.38 4.31 -19.43
C GLY A 267 -13.42 5.84 -19.48
N HIS A 268 -14.57 6.42 -19.82
CA HIS A 268 -14.72 7.88 -19.82
C HIS A 268 -14.60 8.53 -18.43
N ILE A 269 -14.98 7.83 -17.36
CA ILE A 269 -14.79 8.29 -15.98
C ILE A 269 -13.29 8.30 -15.65
N VAL A 270 -12.56 7.24 -16.00
CA VAL A 270 -11.10 7.17 -15.83
C VAL A 270 -10.40 8.30 -16.59
N ASP A 271 -10.80 8.54 -17.85
CA ASP A 271 -10.28 9.65 -18.65
C ASP A 271 -10.58 11.02 -17.99
N ALA A 272 -11.78 11.21 -17.44
CA ALA A 272 -12.14 12.43 -16.72
C ALA A 272 -11.32 12.63 -15.44
N PHE A 273 -10.86 11.56 -14.80
CA PHE A 273 -9.94 11.60 -13.67
C PHE A 273 -8.47 11.80 -14.08
N GLY A 274 -8.16 11.82 -15.38
CA GLY A 274 -6.81 12.04 -15.90
C GLY A 274 -6.10 10.77 -16.37
N GLY A 275 -6.81 9.65 -16.49
CA GLY A 275 -6.28 8.36 -16.96
C GLY A 275 -5.78 7.47 -15.82
N GLU A 276 -5.68 6.16 -16.09
CA GLU A 276 -5.22 5.16 -15.14
C GLU A 276 -3.74 5.39 -14.76
N GLY A 277 -3.40 5.27 -13.47
CA GLY A 277 -2.02 5.46 -13.02
C GLY A 277 -1.88 5.55 -11.50
N PRO A 278 -0.76 6.09 -10.98
CA PRO A 278 -0.48 6.15 -9.54
C PRO A 278 -1.55 6.88 -8.71
N GLN A 279 -2.30 7.78 -9.35
CA GLN A 279 -3.33 8.62 -8.72
C GLN A 279 -4.75 8.17 -9.03
N VAL A 280 -4.97 7.26 -9.98
CA VAL A 280 -6.31 6.84 -10.41
C VAL A 280 -6.28 5.35 -10.68
N VAL A 281 -7.18 4.65 -9.99
CA VAL A 281 -7.29 3.20 -10.07
C VAL A 281 -8.73 2.83 -10.30
N HIS A 282 -9.01 2.18 -11.43
CA HIS A 282 -10.27 1.47 -11.62
C HIS A 282 -10.18 0.07 -10.99
N VAL A 283 -10.96 -0.15 -9.92
CA VAL A 283 -10.98 -1.43 -9.19
C VAL A 283 -11.95 -2.41 -9.83
N GLY A 284 -13.07 -1.92 -10.35
CA GLY A 284 -14.10 -2.71 -11.02
C GLY A 284 -15.50 -2.34 -10.58
N HIS A 285 -16.48 -3.16 -10.96
CA HIS A 285 -17.88 -2.89 -10.68
C HIS A 285 -18.66 -4.12 -10.25
N ILE A 286 -19.82 -3.85 -9.66
CA ILE A 286 -20.77 -4.83 -9.17
C ILE A 286 -22.13 -4.53 -9.75
N THR A 287 -22.70 -5.49 -10.46
CA THR A 287 -24.03 -5.43 -11.07
C THR A 287 -25.00 -6.29 -10.28
N GLY A 288 -26.08 -5.68 -9.79
CA GLY A 288 -27.18 -6.39 -9.15
C GLY A 288 -28.08 -5.46 -8.33
N GLY A 289 -29.31 -5.91 -8.06
CA GLY A 289 -30.31 -5.12 -7.33
C GLY A 289 -30.70 -3.82 -8.05
N SER A 290 -30.84 -3.89 -9.37
CA SER A 290 -31.28 -2.79 -10.26
C SER A 290 -30.26 -1.64 -10.39
N GLN A 291 -28.99 -1.89 -10.04
CA GLN A 291 -27.92 -0.92 -10.14
C GLN A 291 -26.56 -1.57 -10.45
N VAL A 292 -25.66 -0.75 -10.96
CA VAL A 292 -24.21 -1.01 -11.03
C VAL A 292 -23.55 -0.09 -10.02
N VAL A 293 -22.59 -0.62 -9.26
CA VAL A 293 -21.69 0.19 -8.45
C VAL A 293 -20.28 0.01 -8.98
N ALA A 294 -19.76 1.02 -9.65
CA ALA A 294 -18.38 1.07 -10.12
C ALA A 294 -17.49 1.72 -9.05
N HIS A 295 -16.35 1.11 -8.79
CA HIS A 295 -15.43 1.44 -7.72
C HIS A 295 -14.10 1.95 -8.28
N PHE A 296 -13.76 3.18 -7.91
CA PHE A 296 -12.49 3.81 -8.23
C PHE A 296 -11.78 4.23 -6.94
N TYR A 297 -10.46 4.32 -6.99
CA TYR A 297 -9.68 5.07 -6.02
C TYR A 297 -8.95 6.20 -6.74
N VAL A 298 -8.99 7.38 -6.14
CA VAL A 298 -8.28 8.55 -6.66
C VAL A 298 -7.42 9.20 -5.58
N ASP A 299 -6.44 9.96 -6.02
CA ASP A 299 -5.74 10.95 -5.22
C ASP A 299 -6.72 12.08 -4.84
N GLY A 300 -7.30 11.99 -3.65
CA GLY A 300 -8.30 12.99 -3.23
C GLY A 300 -7.74 14.35 -2.80
N LEU A 301 -6.43 14.61 -2.93
CA LEU A 301 -5.87 15.97 -2.81
C LEU A 301 -5.66 16.65 -4.17
N GLU A 302 -5.56 15.87 -5.23
CA GLU A 302 -5.29 16.34 -6.59
C GLU A 302 -6.53 16.24 -7.49
N ILE A 303 -7.40 15.26 -7.25
CA ILE A 303 -8.54 14.93 -8.10
C ILE A 303 -9.84 15.18 -7.33
N ASP A 304 -10.71 16.00 -7.93
CA ASP A 304 -12.09 16.16 -7.48
C ASP A 304 -13.01 15.21 -8.28
N PRO A 305 -13.58 14.15 -7.66
CA PRO A 305 -14.47 13.22 -8.35
C PRO A 305 -15.66 13.86 -9.08
N ASP A 306 -16.06 15.09 -8.73
CA ASP A 306 -17.17 15.78 -9.39
C ASP A 306 -16.89 16.11 -10.86
N VAL A 307 -15.63 16.07 -11.31
CA VAL A 307 -15.27 16.22 -12.73
C VAL A 307 -15.91 15.15 -13.62
N ALA A 308 -16.29 14.00 -13.06
CA ALA A 308 -16.98 12.94 -13.79
C ALA A 308 -18.48 13.18 -14.00
N LYS A 309 -19.10 14.19 -13.34
CA LYS A 309 -20.55 14.44 -13.45
C LYS A 309 -21.06 14.58 -14.89
N PRO A 310 -20.39 15.34 -15.80
CA PRO A 310 -20.84 15.45 -17.19
C PRO A 310 -20.77 14.12 -17.96
N VAL A 311 -19.89 13.19 -17.55
CA VAL A 311 -19.84 11.83 -18.09
C VAL A 311 -21.08 11.05 -17.63
N LEU A 312 -21.44 11.14 -16.35
CA LEU A 312 -22.61 10.46 -15.78
C LEU A 312 -23.94 10.93 -16.37
N GLU A 313 -24.04 12.18 -16.82
CA GLU A 313 -25.23 12.71 -17.50
C GLU A 313 -25.54 12.00 -18.84
N LYS A 314 -24.55 11.30 -19.43
CA LYS A 314 -24.74 10.50 -20.64
C LYS A 314 -25.45 9.17 -20.37
N TRP A 315 -25.54 8.75 -19.11
CA TRP A 315 -26.22 7.51 -18.74
C TRP A 315 -27.74 7.64 -18.93
N SER A 316 -28.29 6.84 -19.85
CA SER A 316 -29.71 6.93 -20.23
C SER A 316 -30.60 5.88 -19.59
N ARG A 317 -30.02 4.86 -18.93
CA ARG A 317 -30.76 3.70 -18.40
C ARG A 317 -31.39 3.93 -17.03
N GLY A 318 -31.02 5.00 -16.32
CA GLY A 318 -31.57 5.27 -14.99
C GLY A 318 -30.88 6.43 -14.27
N LYS A 319 -31.09 6.51 -12.95
CA LYS A 319 -30.48 7.55 -12.11
C LYS A 319 -29.00 7.26 -11.88
N THR A 320 -28.19 8.32 -11.82
CA THR A 320 -26.78 8.23 -11.45
C THR A 320 -26.51 8.95 -10.13
N SER A 321 -25.49 8.49 -9.41
CA SER A 321 -24.95 9.25 -8.28
C SER A 321 -23.47 8.93 -8.09
N ILE A 322 -22.77 9.86 -7.44
CA ILE A 322 -21.37 9.71 -7.06
C ILE A 322 -21.24 9.90 -5.55
N ALA A 323 -20.56 8.98 -4.90
CA ALA A 323 -20.19 9.07 -3.49
C ALA A 323 -18.68 8.99 -3.36
N ARG A 324 -18.12 9.76 -2.43
CA ARG A 324 -16.69 9.77 -2.15
C ARG A 324 -16.43 9.61 -0.66
N SER A 325 -15.39 8.89 -0.30
CA SER A 325 -14.95 8.73 1.10
C SER A 325 -13.44 8.64 1.17
N TYR A 326 -12.83 9.31 2.16
CA TYR A 326 -11.44 9.05 2.52
C TYR A 326 -11.34 7.62 3.06
N ASP A 327 -10.54 6.78 2.39
CA ASP A 327 -10.39 5.36 2.65
C ASP A 327 -8.96 4.89 2.33
N PRO A 328 -7.96 5.25 3.15
CA PRO A 328 -6.57 4.87 2.94
C PRO A 328 -6.31 3.37 3.17
N ARG A 329 -7.29 2.63 3.71
CA ARG A 329 -7.22 1.18 3.94
C ARG A 329 -7.86 0.38 2.81
N TRP A 330 -8.58 1.04 1.91
CA TRP A 330 -9.37 0.42 0.86
C TRP A 330 -10.44 -0.54 1.40
N GLU A 331 -11.07 -0.17 2.51
CA GLU A 331 -12.10 -0.96 3.20
C GLU A 331 -13.33 -1.21 2.33
N HIS A 332 -13.71 -0.25 1.47
CA HIS A 332 -14.92 -0.38 0.64
C HIS A 332 -14.82 -1.49 -0.42
N VAL A 333 -13.60 -1.89 -0.79
CA VAL A 333 -13.36 -2.93 -1.80
C VAL A 333 -12.66 -4.16 -1.24
N ALA A 334 -12.32 -4.17 0.05
CA ALA A 334 -11.67 -5.29 0.72
C ALA A 334 -12.37 -6.65 0.48
N PRO A 335 -13.72 -6.75 0.44
CA PRO A 335 -14.40 -8.00 0.13
C PRO A 335 -14.11 -8.58 -1.27
N PHE A 336 -13.58 -7.77 -2.19
CA PHE A 336 -13.31 -8.15 -3.58
C PHE A 336 -11.81 -8.30 -3.90
N MET A 337 -10.94 -7.92 -2.96
CA MET A 337 -9.48 -7.98 -3.13
C MET A 337 -8.84 -9.23 -2.50
N GLY A 338 -9.68 -10.20 -2.12
CA GLY A 338 -9.27 -11.51 -1.61
C GLY A 338 -8.79 -12.45 -2.71
#